data_AF-A0A1H3GMC7-F1
#
_entry.id   AF-A0A1H3GMC7-F1
#
_cell.length_a   1.000
_cell.length_b   1.000
_cell.length_c   1.000
_cell.angle_alpha   90.00
_cell.angle_beta   90.00
_cell.angle_gamma   90.00
#
_symmetry.space_group_name_H-M   'P 1'
#
loop_
_entity.id
_entity.type
_entity.pdbx_description
1 polymer ?
#
loop_
_entity_poly.entity_id
_entity_poly.type
_entity_poly.pdbx_seq_one_letter_code
_entity_poly.pdbx_strand_id
1 'polypeptide(L)'
;MKIHPPLYYRDYLQLPKILNAQAPESAKYGKEVHDETLFIVVHQTYELWFKQILHELDSIRRIMAESFVPSTDLYVIQARLERVTTIQQILIDQIQVMETMTTLDFMEFRDYLVPASGFQSVQFRLVEALLGIKPEHRMEIEKQFINSRLRPEDRKLLEEAENKVSIFELIETWLARIPFSMFKGYDFWGEYSLAVHKMLDQDYQIILDNPGLDESMREIELRNLETTRETFATLLDADKFAKQRMQGSVRLSQKAMLSAVFIFLYRDYPALQMPFKILSSLVEIDEKFTTWRFRHALMVHRILGTKIGTGGSSGHQYLRATTERNRVFVDLFNLATFLIPKSIAPKLPEFVKNQLDIVYDAFQS
;
A
#
# COMPACT_ATOMS: atom_id res chain seq x y z
N MET A 1 31.26 -33.41 -4.62
CA MET A 1 30.16 -33.09 -3.68
C MET A 1 30.81 -32.60 -2.38
N LYS A 2 30.58 -31.35 -1.95
CA LYS A 2 31.12 -30.88 -0.66
C LYS A 2 30.19 -31.41 0.44
N ILE A 3 30.73 -32.21 1.36
CA ILE A 3 29.99 -32.68 2.53
C ILE A 3 29.89 -31.49 3.49
N HIS A 4 28.66 -31.05 3.76
CA HIS A 4 28.40 -29.99 4.74
C HIS A 4 28.21 -30.60 6.13
N PRO A 5 28.68 -29.94 7.21
CA PRO A 5 28.46 -30.42 8.57
C PRO A 5 26.96 -30.48 8.90
N PRO A 6 26.54 -31.42 9.78
CA PRO A 6 25.13 -31.55 10.16
C PRO A 6 24.65 -30.28 10.87
N LEU A 7 23.46 -29.81 10.48
CA LEU A 7 22.83 -28.61 11.01
C LEU A 7 21.76 -28.99 12.05
N TYR A 8 21.82 -28.41 13.25
CA TYR A 8 20.84 -28.66 14.31
C TYR A 8 19.82 -27.52 14.40
N TYR A 9 18.53 -27.86 14.55
CA TYR A 9 17.40 -26.92 14.50
C TYR A 9 17.53 -25.75 15.49
N ARG A 10 17.89 -26.08 16.75
CA ARG A 10 18.03 -25.08 17.83
C ARG A 10 19.09 -24.03 17.52
N ASP A 11 20.18 -24.45 16.87
CA ASP A 11 21.32 -23.60 16.55
C ASP A 11 21.05 -22.79 15.29
N TYR A 12 20.45 -23.41 14.27
CA TYR A 12 20.07 -22.74 13.03
C TYR A 12 19.13 -21.56 13.27
N LEU A 13 18.08 -21.76 14.07
CA LEU A 13 17.12 -20.71 14.41
C LEU A 13 17.58 -19.79 15.53
N GLN A 14 18.75 -20.06 16.14
CA GLN A 14 19.27 -19.31 17.30
C GLN A 14 18.24 -19.20 18.43
N LEU A 15 17.52 -20.30 18.72
CA LEU A 15 16.47 -20.32 19.74
C LEU A 15 16.94 -19.83 21.13
N PRO A 16 18.18 -20.06 21.58
CA PRO A 16 18.66 -19.47 22.83
C PRO A 16 18.60 -17.94 22.87
N LYS A 17 18.69 -17.25 21.73
CA LYS A 17 18.53 -15.79 21.68
C LYS A 17 17.05 -15.39 21.66
N ILE A 18 16.24 -16.09 20.87
CA ILE A 18 14.82 -15.75 20.69
C ILE A 18 14.01 -16.08 21.95
N LEU A 19 14.20 -17.26 22.53
CA LEU A 19 13.42 -17.77 23.66
C LEU A 19 13.91 -17.31 25.04
N ASN A 20 14.93 -16.44 25.09
CA ASN A 20 15.39 -15.78 26.32
C ASN A 20 15.35 -14.25 26.21
N ALA A 21 14.60 -13.72 25.25
CA ALA A 21 14.41 -12.28 25.05
C ALA A 21 13.17 -11.74 25.78
N GLN A 22 12.43 -12.57 26.50
CA GLN A 22 11.21 -12.21 27.22
C GLN A 22 11.58 -11.81 28.65
N ALA A 23 11.57 -10.51 28.93
CA ALA A 23 11.90 -9.97 30.25
C ALA A 23 10.81 -8.97 30.70
N PRO A 24 9.80 -9.43 31.46
CA PRO A 24 8.76 -8.56 32.02
C PRO A 24 9.35 -7.47 32.93
N GLU A 25 8.98 -6.21 32.72
CA GLU A 25 9.39 -5.09 33.56
C GLU A 25 8.70 -5.13 34.93
N SER A 26 7.46 -5.60 35.02
CA SER A 26 6.74 -5.73 36.31
C SER A 26 7.49 -6.59 37.33
N ALA A 27 8.21 -7.61 36.87
CA ALA A 27 9.01 -8.49 37.72
C ALA A 27 10.15 -7.76 38.47
N LYS A 28 10.56 -6.56 38.00
CA LYS A 28 11.56 -5.73 38.69
C LYS A 28 10.97 -4.94 39.85
N TYR A 29 9.67 -4.70 39.84
CA TYR A 29 8.97 -3.84 40.80
C TYR A 29 8.07 -4.63 41.77
N GLY A 30 8.01 -5.95 41.63
CA GLY A 30 7.22 -6.82 42.48
C GLY A 30 6.98 -8.18 41.86
N LYS A 31 5.78 -8.71 42.09
CA LYS A 31 5.34 -9.94 41.41
C LYS A 31 5.08 -9.63 39.93
N GLU A 32 5.63 -10.45 39.06
CA GLU A 32 5.35 -10.40 37.63
C GLU A 32 3.82 -10.41 37.37
N VAL A 33 3.37 -9.49 36.53
CA VAL A 33 2.02 -9.52 35.98
C VAL A 33 2.01 -10.49 34.79
N HIS A 34 1.19 -11.53 34.89
CA HIS A 34 1.20 -12.66 33.96
C HIS A 34 1.06 -12.25 32.48
N ASP A 35 0.14 -11.33 32.19
CA ASP A 35 -0.18 -10.91 30.81
C ASP A 35 0.91 -10.02 30.18
N GLU A 36 1.90 -9.55 30.95
CA GLU A 36 3.03 -8.80 30.38
C GLU A 36 3.88 -9.69 29.45
N THR A 37 4.01 -10.97 29.75
CA THR A 37 4.71 -11.92 28.86
C THR A 37 3.97 -12.06 27.52
N LEU A 38 2.63 -12.12 27.52
CA LEU A 38 1.82 -12.09 26.29
C LEU A 38 2.06 -10.80 25.51
N PHE A 39 2.04 -9.65 26.19
CA PHE A 39 2.30 -8.35 25.59
C PHE A 39 3.66 -8.33 24.88
N ILE A 40 4.71 -8.83 25.52
CA ILE A 40 6.06 -8.91 24.94
C ILE A 40 6.09 -9.83 23.72
N VAL A 41 5.58 -11.06 23.82
CA VAL A 41 5.65 -12.05 22.74
C VAL A 41 4.90 -11.58 21.49
N VAL A 42 3.72 -10.95 21.66
CA VAL A 42 2.97 -10.37 20.55
C VAL A 42 3.77 -9.26 19.86
N HIS A 43 4.41 -8.35 20.60
CA HIS A 43 5.21 -7.30 19.98
C HIS A 43 6.49 -7.84 19.32
N GLN A 44 7.15 -8.84 19.92
CA GLN A 44 8.32 -9.49 19.32
C GLN A 44 7.98 -10.20 18.01
N THR A 45 6.81 -10.86 17.94
CA THR A 45 6.35 -11.51 16.71
C THR A 45 5.99 -10.48 15.62
N TYR A 46 5.39 -9.34 15.96
CA TYR A 46 5.25 -8.21 15.03
C TYR A 46 6.59 -7.76 14.46
N GLU A 47 7.60 -7.56 15.31
CA GLU A 47 8.93 -7.10 14.88
C GLU A 47 9.66 -8.14 14.01
N LEU A 48 9.46 -9.45 14.25
CA LEU A 48 9.97 -10.50 13.36
C LEU A 48 9.30 -10.46 11.99
N TRP A 49 7.99 -10.24 11.94
CA TRP A 49 7.26 -10.09 10.69
C TRP A 49 7.60 -8.80 9.95
N PHE A 50 7.77 -7.68 10.65
CA PHE A 50 8.26 -6.43 10.04
C PHE A 50 9.64 -6.61 9.43
N LYS A 51 10.54 -7.35 10.09
CA LYS A 51 11.84 -7.71 9.52
C LYS A 51 11.70 -8.52 8.22
N GLN A 52 10.77 -9.49 8.19
CA GLN A 52 10.51 -10.26 6.97
C GLN A 52 9.92 -9.39 5.86
N ILE A 53 8.95 -8.52 6.17
CA ILE A 53 8.39 -7.58 5.21
C ILE A 53 9.50 -6.68 4.64
N LEU A 54 10.36 -6.10 5.48
CA LEU A 54 11.49 -5.28 5.04
C LEU A 54 12.44 -6.07 4.12
N HIS A 55 12.68 -7.35 4.41
CA HIS A 55 13.49 -8.22 3.56
C HIS A 55 12.89 -8.39 2.17
N GLU A 56 11.58 -8.66 2.08
CA GLU A 56 10.89 -8.79 0.80
C GLU A 56 10.85 -7.46 0.03
N LEU A 57 10.49 -6.36 0.70
CA LEU A 57 10.39 -5.04 0.11
C LEU A 57 11.74 -4.52 -0.40
N ASP A 58 12.83 -4.68 0.36
CA ASP A 58 14.16 -4.30 -0.12
C ASP A 58 14.59 -5.16 -1.31
N SER A 59 14.23 -6.45 -1.33
CA SER A 59 14.52 -7.31 -2.46
C SER A 59 13.73 -6.94 -3.72
N ILE A 60 12.46 -6.53 -3.59
CA ILE A 60 11.64 -6.00 -4.69
C ILE A 60 12.24 -4.69 -5.21
N ARG A 61 12.57 -3.78 -4.28
CA ARG A 61 13.17 -2.47 -4.58
C ARG A 61 14.48 -2.63 -5.37
N ARG A 62 15.34 -3.58 -5.01
CA ARG A 62 16.58 -3.86 -5.74
C ARG A 62 16.33 -4.31 -7.18
N ILE A 63 15.40 -5.25 -7.39
CA ILE A 63 15.02 -5.70 -8.74
C ILE A 63 14.46 -4.53 -9.56
N MET A 64 13.53 -3.76 -8.99
CA MET A 64 12.89 -2.66 -9.72
C MET A 64 13.81 -1.47 -9.99
N ALA A 65 14.90 -1.33 -9.23
CA ALA A 65 15.92 -0.31 -9.43
C ALA A 65 16.84 -0.60 -10.62
N GLU A 66 16.80 -1.80 -11.21
CA GLU A 66 17.56 -2.12 -12.41
C GLU A 66 17.07 -1.32 -13.62
N SER A 67 17.98 -1.04 -14.55
CA SER A 67 17.68 -0.30 -15.78
C SER A 67 16.69 -1.05 -16.69
N PHE A 68 16.67 -2.38 -16.58
CA PHE A 68 15.78 -3.27 -17.29
C PHE A 68 15.27 -4.35 -16.33
N VAL A 69 13.95 -4.55 -16.27
CA VAL A 69 13.31 -5.59 -15.45
C VAL A 69 12.73 -6.64 -16.40
N PRO A 70 13.33 -7.84 -16.52
CA PRO A 70 12.82 -8.88 -17.40
C PRO A 70 11.46 -9.40 -16.89
N SER A 71 10.63 -9.91 -17.80
CA SER A 71 9.31 -10.45 -17.46
C SER A 71 9.36 -11.60 -16.45
N THR A 72 10.47 -12.36 -16.40
CA THR A 72 10.71 -13.40 -15.39
C THR A 72 10.80 -12.84 -13.97
N ASP A 73 11.35 -11.64 -13.82
CA ASP A 73 11.50 -11.00 -12.52
C ASP A 73 10.18 -10.39 -12.04
N LEU A 74 9.25 -10.08 -12.94
CA LEU A 74 7.89 -9.66 -12.56
C LEU A 74 7.18 -10.76 -11.76
N TYR A 75 7.40 -12.03 -12.10
CA TYR A 75 6.87 -13.14 -11.30
C TYR A 75 7.49 -13.18 -9.90
N VAL A 76 8.80 -12.98 -9.79
CA VAL A 76 9.50 -12.94 -8.49
C VAL A 76 8.99 -11.77 -7.64
N ILE A 77 8.82 -10.60 -8.24
CA ILE A 77 8.24 -9.41 -7.58
C ILE A 77 6.83 -9.73 -7.08
N GLN A 78 5.98 -10.28 -7.94
CA GLN A 78 4.61 -10.65 -7.59
C GLN A 78 4.57 -11.64 -6.43
N ALA A 79 5.37 -12.72 -6.48
CA ALA A 79 5.41 -13.73 -5.43
C ALA A 79 5.87 -13.17 -4.07
N ARG A 80 6.75 -12.16 -4.08
CA ARG A 80 7.20 -11.47 -2.86
C ARG A 80 6.15 -10.47 -2.34
N LEU A 81 5.46 -9.76 -3.22
CA LEU A 81 4.34 -8.89 -2.84
C LEU A 81 3.20 -9.71 -2.22
N GLU A 82 2.84 -10.84 -2.82
CA GLU A 82 1.85 -11.77 -2.27
C GLU A 82 2.26 -12.33 -0.90
N ARG A 83 3.56 -12.58 -0.71
CA ARG A 83 4.07 -12.94 0.62
C ARG A 83 3.91 -11.80 1.63
N VAL A 84 4.18 -10.55 1.24
CA VAL A 84 3.95 -9.39 2.11
C VAL A 84 2.48 -9.28 2.49
N THR A 85 1.55 -9.38 1.54
CA THR A 85 0.11 -9.31 1.84
C THR A 85 -0.36 -10.47 2.72
N THR A 86 0.18 -11.67 2.52
CA THR A 86 -0.08 -12.83 3.39
C THR A 86 0.42 -12.60 4.81
N ILE A 87 1.63 -12.05 4.98
CA ILE A 87 2.17 -11.71 6.31
C ILE A 87 1.31 -10.62 6.97
N GLN A 88 0.89 -9.59 6.23
CA GLN A 88 0.00 -8.56 6.76
C GLN A 88 -1.34 -9.12 7.24
N GLN A 89 -1.87 -10.16 6.59
CA GLN A 89 -3.06 -10.84 7.10
C GLN A 89 -2.82 -11.44 8.49
N ILE A 90 -1.67 -12.10 8.69
CA ILE A 90 -1.26 -12.60 10.01
C ILE A 90 -1.14 -11.45 11.01
N LEU A 91 -0.58 -10.29 10.61
CA LEU A 91 -0.49 -9.12 11.47
C LEU A 91 -1.87 -8.62 11.93
N ILE A 92 -2.87 -8.65 11.04
CA ILE A 92 -4.25 -8.27 11.37
C ILE A 92 -4.87 -9.29 12.35
N ASP A 93 -4.75 -10.57 12.05
CA ASP A 93 -5.37 -11.64 12.83
C ASP A 93 -4.75 -11.75 14.23
N GLN A 94 -3.44 -11.52 14.35
CA GLN A 94 -2.71 -11.54 15.61
C GLN A 94 -3.23 -10.52 16.64
N ILE A 95 -3.94 -9.46 16.21
CA ILE A 95 -4.61 -8.53 17.14
C ILE A 95 -5.57 -9.27 18.07
N GLN A 96 -6.25 -10.33 17.60
CA GLN A 96 -7.19 -11.10 18.41
C GLN A 96 -6.51 -11.79 19.60
N VAL A 97 -5.23 -12.16 19.45
CA VAL A 97 -4.43 -12.74 20.55
C VAL A 97 -4.18 -11.71 21.64
N MET A 98 -3.93 -10.45 21.28
CA MET A 98 -3.79 -9.36 22.25
C MET A 98 -5.15 -8.99 22.90
N GLU A 99 -6.25 -9.13 22.16
CA GLU A 99 -7.61 -8.86 22.66
C GLU A 99 -8.10 -9.84 23.74
N THR A 100 -7.36 -10.93 24.03
CA THR A 100 -7.66 -11.82 25.15
C THR A 100 -7.22 -11.25 26.51
N MET A 101 -6.28 -10.30 26.52
CA MET A 101 -5.86 -9.58 27.72
C MET A 101 -6.95 -8.59 28.13
N THR A 102 -7.33 -8.59 29.41
CA THR A 102 -8.35 -7.65 29.90
C THR A 102 -7.75 -6.26 30.14
N THR A 103 -8.62 -5.24 30.12
CA THR A 103 -8.20 -3.87 30.44
C THR A 103 -7.65 -3.76 31.86
N LEU A 104 -8.19 -4.51 32.83
CA LEU A 104 -7.72 -4.48 34.21
C LEU A 104 -6.32 -5.08 34.33
N ASP A 105 -6.09 -6.23 33.70
CA ASP A 105 -4.76 -6.88 33.70
C ASP A 105 -3.71 -6.02 33.00
N PHE A 106 -4.08 -5.33 31.91
CA PHE A 106 -3.19 -4.36 31.26
C PHE A 106 -2.83 -3.19 32.18
N MET A 107 -3.78 -2.70 32.99
CA MET A 107 -3.53 -1.58 33.91
C MET A 107 -2.51 -1.93 35.01
N GLU A 108 -2.38 -3.19 35.40
CA GLU A 108 -1.43 -3.63 36.43
C GLU A 108 0.04 -3.46 36.02
N PHE A 109 0.37 -3.45 34.72
CA PHE A 109 1.75 -3.27 34.24
C PHE A 109 1.98 -2.08 33.31
N ARG A 110 0.91 -1.38 32.90
CA ARG A 110 0.98 -0.24 31.98
C ARG A 110 1.98 0.84 32.42
N ASP A 111 2.05 1.13 33.71
CA ASP A 111 2.84 2.25 34.22
C ASP A 111 4.36 1.99 34.12
N TYR A 112 4.77 0.72 34.07
CA TYR A 112 6.17 0.34 33.82
C TYR A 112 6.61 0.59 32.37
N LEU A 113 5.66 0.75 31.45
CA LEU A 113 5.95 0.96 30.02
C LEU A 113 6.24 2.43 29.69
N VAL A 114 5.98 3.39 30.57
CA VAL A 114 6.20 4.82 30.25
C VAL A 114 7.70 5.14 30.25
N PRO A 115 8.24 5.86 29.25
CA PRO A 115 7.58 6.53 28.12
C PRO A 115 7.57 5.72 26.80
N ALA A 116 7.84 4.42 26.86
CA ALA A 116 7.89 3.57 25.70
C ALA A 116 6.52 3.46 24.99
N SER A 117 6.56 3.43 23.66
CA SER A 117 5.35 3.30 22.84
C SER A 117 5.66 2.75 21.45
N GLY A 118 4.61 2.28 20.75
CA GLY A 118 4.71 1.83 19.36
C GLY A 118 5.23 2.88 18.36
N PHE A 119 5.25 4.17 18.74
CA PHE A 119 5.94 5.20 17.95
C PHE A 119 7.45 4.94 17.81
N GLN A 120 8.03 4.16 18.72
CA GLN A 120 9.44 3.78 18.70
C GLN A 120 9.70 2.49 17.91
N SER A 121 8.69 1.89 17.26
CA SER A 121 8.92 0.79 16.31
C SER A 121 9.60 1.34 15.05
N VAL A 122 10.92 1.26 15.03
CA VAL A 122 11.74 1.72 13.91
C VAL A 122 11.42 0.93 12.65
N GLN A 123 11.28 -0.40 12.75
CA GLN A 123 10.99 -1.24 11.58
C GLN A 123 9.65 -0.88 10.92
N PHE A 124 8.61 -0.56 11.70
CA PHE A 124 7.35 -0.09 11.13
C PHE A 124 7.53 1.20 10.31
N ARG A 125 8.34 2.15 10.79
CA ARG A 125 8.65 3.39 10.06
C ARG A 125 9.52 3.15 8.83
N LEU A 126 10.45 2.19 8.90
CA LEU A 126 11.24 1.77 7.74
C LEU A 126 10.36 1.16 6.65
N VAL A 127 9.33 0.38 7.01
CA VAL A 127 8.36 -0.16 6.04
C VAL A 127 7.62 0.97 5.35
N GLU A 128 7.11 1.94 6.11
CA GLU A 128 6.43 3.12 5.57
C GLU A 128 7.34 3.93 4.61
N ALA A 129 8.60 4.16 5.00
CA ALA A 129 9.58 4.89 4.19
C ALA A 129 9.91 4.15 2.88
N LEU A 130 10.17 2.83 2.95
CA LEU A 130 10.50 2.03 1.77
C LEU A 130 9.34 1.93 0.77
N LEU A 131 8.09 1.87 1.26
CA LEU A 131 6.91 1.89 0.39
C LEU A 131 6.78 3.24 -0.33
N GLY A 132 6.99 4.34 0.40
CA GLY A 132 7.01 5.69 -0.20
C GLY A 132 6.28 6.76 0.62
N ILE A 133 6.15 6.59 1.94
CA ILE A 133 5.71 7.69 2.83
C ILE A 133 6.93 8.57 3.11
N LYS A 134 6.90 9.80 2.58
CA LYS A 134 7.92 10.82 2.80
C LYS A 134 7.60 11.66 4.05
N PRO A 135 8.59 12.30 4.70
CA PRO A 135 8.38 13.12 5.90
C PRO A 135 7.27 14.16 5.76
N GLU A 136 7.17 14.84 4.63
CA GLU A 136 6.19 15.87 4.31
C GLU A 136 4.74 15.37 4.38
N HIS A 137 4.50 14.09 4.08
CA HIS A 137 3.18 13.48 4.13
C HIS A 137 2.77 13.05 5.54
N ARG A 138 3.71 13.01 6.50
CA ARG A 138 3.42 12.63 7.89
C ARG A 138 2.69 13.74 8.64
N MET A 139 1.82 13.36 9.56
CA MET A 139 1.19 14.30 10.49
C MET A 139 2.24 14.97 11.37
N GLU A 140 2.00 16.23 11.76
CA GLU A 140 2.96 17.01 12.56
C GLU A 140 3.33 16.32 13.89
N ILE A 141 2.35 15.67 14.51
CA ILE A 141 2.56 14.91 15.74
C ILE A 141 3.53 13.73 15.53
N GLU A 142 3.51 13.07 14.37
CA GLU A 142 4.45 12.00 14.03
C GLU A 142 5.87 12.54 13.89
N LYS A 143 6.02 13.68 13.21
CA LYS A 143 7.31 14.34 13.05
C LYS A 143 7.91 14.70 14.41
N GLN A 144 7.09 15.29 15.29
CA GLN A 144 7.51 15.63 16.65
C GLN A 144 7.94 14.38 17.43
N PHE A 145 7.22 13.26 17.32
CA PHE A 145 7.59 12.01 17.97
C PHE A 145 8.90 11.43 17.44
N ILE A 146 9.05 11.35 16.11
CA ILE A 146 10.27 10.87 15.46
C ILE A 146 11.47 11.70 15.93
N ASN A 147 11.33 13.02 15.99
CA ASN A 147 12.42 13.93 16.36
C ASN A 147 12.77 13.90 17.86
N SER A 148 11.80 13.64 18.74
CA SER A 148 11.98 13.76 20.20
C SER A 148 12.14 12.44 20.95
N ARG A 149 11.64 11.31 20.41
CA ARG A 149 11.56 10.03 21.13
C ARG A 149 12.44 8.92 20.55
N LEU A 150 12.92 9.05 19.32
CA LEU A 150 13.86 8.10 18.73
C LEU A 150 15.29 8.44 19.12
N ARG A 151 16.09 7.41 19.37
CA ARG A 151 17.53 7.57 19.62
C ARG A 151 18.24 8.04 18.34
N PRO A 152 19.39 8.72 18.43
CA PRO A 152 20.12 9.19 17.25
C PRO A 152 20.42 8.11 16.22
N GLU A 153 20.78 6.91 16.65
CA GLU A 153 21.02 5.75 15.78
C GLU A 153 19.78 5.31 15.01
N ASP A 154 18.63 5.29 15.67
CA ASP A 154 17.35 4.89 15.09
C ASP A 154 16.83 5.96 14.10
N ARG A 155 17.05 7.24 14.42
CA ARG A 155 16.75 8.35 13.49
C ARG A 155 17.62 8.28 12.24
N LYS A 156 18.91 8.03 12.39
CA LYS A 156 19.83 7.88 11.25
C LYS A 156 19.39 6.73 10.33
N LEU A 157 18.97 5.59 10.90
CA LEU A 157 18.44 4.47 10.11
C LEU A 157 17.19 4.86 9.31
N LEU A 158 16.29 5.64 9.92
CA LEU A 158 15.09 6.12 9.24
C LEU A 158 15.43 7.14 8.14
N GLU A 159 16.30 8.11 8.42
CA GLU A 159 16.78 9.10 7.44
C GLU A 159 17.46 8.41 6.24
N GLU A 160 18.28 7.39 6.47
CA GLU A 160 18.90 6.59 5.41
C GLU A 160 17.86 5.84 4.57
N ALA A 161 16.74 5.39 5.17
CA ALA A 161 15.66 4.74 4.45
C ALA A 161 14.80 5.73 3.66
N GLU A 162 14.50 6.90 4.22
CA GLU A 162 13.72 7.96 3.56
C GLU A 162 14.46 8.56 2.35
N ASN A 163 15.79 8.55 2.36
CA ASN A 163 16.65 8.99 1.25
C ASN A 163 16.82 7.95 0.13
N LYS A 164 16.40 6.69 0.35
CA LYS A 164 16.41 5.68 -0.72
C LYS A 164 15.27 5.94 -1.69
N VAL A 165 15.47 5.53 -2.95
CA VAL A 165 14.39 5.46 -3.93
C VAL A 165 13.37 4.43 -3.44
N SER A 166 12.15 4.89 -3.18
CA SER A 166 11.06 4.08 -2.66
C SER A 166 10.45 3.16 -3.72
N ILE A 167 9.68 2.17 -3.28
CA ILE A 167 8.91 1.30 -4.19
C ILE A 167 7.92 2.13 -5.00
N PHE A 168 7.27 3.13 -4.40
CA PHE A 168 6.41 4.06 -5.15
C PHE A 168 7.13 4.72 -6.33
N GLU A 169 8.31 5.30 -6.09
CA GLU A 169 9.09 5.99 -7.14
C GLU A 169 9.57 5.02 -8.23
N LEU A 170 9.93 3.79 -7.84
CA LEU A 170 10.33 2.73 -8.79
C LEU A 170 9.16 2.23 -9.64
N ILE A 171 7.98 2.03 -9.03
CA ILE A 171 6.74 1.66 -9.73
C ILE A 171 6.33 2.76 -10.70
N GLU A 172 6.37 4.02 -10.28
CA GLU A 172 6.09 5.15 -11.17
C GLU A 172 7.02 5.14 -12.38
N THR A 173 8.33 4.99 -12.14
CA THR A 173 9.34 4.96 -13.20
C THR A 173 9.17 3.76 -14.12
N TRP A 174 8.80 2.60 -13.57
CA TRP A 174 8.52 1.40 -14.35
C TRP A 174 7.27 1.57 -15.21
N LEU A 175 6.14 2.03 -14.64
CA LEU A 175 4.90 2.32 -15.37
C LEU A 175 5.09 3.34 -16.49
N ALA A 176 5.88 4.40 -16.24
CA ALA A 176 6.21 5.41 -17.24
C ALA A 176 7.07 4.87 -18.40
N ARG A 177 7.69 3.70 -18.27
CA ARG A 177 8.48 3.03 -19.32
C ARG A 177 7.70 1.98 -20.10
N ILE A 178 6.50 1.61 -19.65
CA ILE A 178 5.69 0.58 -20.32
C ILE A 178 5.37 1.05 -21.74
N PRO A 179 5.70 0.24 -22.78
CA PRO A 179 5.59 0.65 -24.17
C PRO A 179 4.14 0.70 -24.66
N PHE A 180 3.21 0.10 -23.92
CA PHE A 180 1.85 -0.18 -24.37
C PHE A 180 0.85 0.98 -24.17
N SER A 181 1.29 2.15 -23.68
CA SER A 181 0.43 3.33 -23.58
C SER A 181 0.66 4.35 -24.70
N MET A 182 1.67 4.14 -25.57
CA MET A 182 1.98 5.02 -26.71
C MET A 182 2.45 4.19 -27.92
N PHE A 183 1.53 3.90 -28.84
CA PHE A 183 1.82 3.10 -30.03
C PHE A 183 2.17 3.99 -31.22
N LYS A 184 3.28 3.69 -31.90
CA LYS A 184 3.63 4.41 -33.13
C LYS A 184 2.56 4.11 -34.20
N GLY A 185 1.86 5.15 -34.66
CA GLY A 185 0.83 5.03 -35.69
C GLY A 185 -0.56 4.63 -35.18
N TYR A 186 -0.78 4.59 -33.86
CA TYR A 186 -2.10 4.35 -33.27
C TYR A 186 -2.30 5.20 -32.02
N ASP A 187 -3.25 6.14 -32.10
CA ASP A 187 -3.62 7.01 -30.99
C ASP A 187 -4.69 6.35 -30.11
N PHE A 188 -4.22 5.48 -29.22
CA PHE A 188 -5.08 4.82 -28.25
C PHE A 188 -5.86 5.80 -27.37
N TRP A 189 -5.23 6.90 -26.93
CA TRP A 189 -5.86 7.84 -26.00
C TRP A 189 -6.89 8.74 -26.68
N GLY A 190 -6.72 9.03 -27.97
CA GLY A 190 -7.77 9.62 -28.80
C GLY A 190 -9.00 8.72 -28.92
N GLU A 191 -8.81 7.43 -29.21
CA GLU A 191 -9.94 6.47 -29.26
C GLU A 191 -10.60 6.26 -27.89
N TYR A 192 -9.80 6.19 -26.83
CA TYR A 192 -10.28 6.13 -25.46
C TYR A 192 -11.11 7.38 -25.10
N SER A 193 -10.64 8.57 -25.46
CA SER A 193 -11.38 9.83 -25.26
C SER A 193 -12.74 9.80 -25.98
N LEU A 194 -12.78 9.35 -27.23
CA LEU A 194 -14.04 9.19 -27.98
C LEU A 194 -14.99 8.18 -27.31
N ALA A 195 -14.46 7.07 -26.80
CA ALA A 195 -15.25 6.08 -26.07
C ALA A 195 -15.84 6.65 -24.78
N VAL A 196 -15.04 7.40 -24.00
CA VAL A 196 -15.48 8.09 -22.79
C VAL A 196 -16.55 9.13 -23.10
N HIS A 197 -16.35 9.97 -24.12
CA HIS A 197 -17.35 10.96 -24.54
C HIS A 197 -18.68 10.28 -24.89
N LYS A 198 -18.63 9.22 -25.70
CA LYS A 198 -19.83 8.46 -26.07
C LYS A 198 -20.54 7.88 -24.85
N MET A 199 -19.80 7.34 -23.88
CA MET A 199 -20.36 6.82 -22.63
C MET A 199 -21.08 7.91 -21.85
N LEU A 200 -20.41 9.04 -21.62
CA LEU A 200 -20.95 10.13 -20.82
C LEU A 200 -22.12 10.82 -21.52
N ASP A 201 -22.16 10.84 -22.86
CA ASP A 201 -23.30 11.34 -23.65
C ASP A 201 -24.51 10.41 -23.53
N GLN A 202 -24.28 9.09 -23.43
CA GLN A 202 -25.34 8.13 -23.14
C GLN A 202 -25.87 8.30 -21.71
N ASP A 203 -24.98 8.46 -20.72
CA ASP A 203 -25.36 8.73 -19.33
C ASP A 203 -26.17 10.03 -19.20
N TYR A 204 -25.77 11.07 -19.93
CA TYR A 204 -26.52 12.33 -20.02
C TYR A 204 -27.96 12.10 -20.49
N GLN A 205 -28.14 11.34 -21.58
CA GLN A 205 -29.46 11.04 -22.11
C GLN A 205 -30.30 10.18 -21.13
N ILE A 206 -29.67 9.20 -20.47
CA ILE A 206 -30.32 8.39 -19.44
C ILE A 206 -30.83 9.26 -18.29
N ILE A 207 -30.06 10.25 -17.83
CA ILE A 207 -30.47 11.17 -16.76
C ILE A 207 -31.64 12.06 -17.20
N LEU A 208 -31.60 12.59 -18.44
CA LEU A 208 -32.68 13.41 -18.97
C LEU A 208 -33.99 12.63 -19.07
N ASP A 209 -33.93 11.44 -19.63
CA ASP A 209 -35.11 10.61 -19.90
C ASP A 209 -35.62 9.83 -18.68
N ASN A 210 -34.92 9.92 -17.53
CA ASN A 210 -35.30 9.17 -16.33
C ASN A 210 -36.58 9.75 -15.70
N PRO A 211 -37.71 9.00 -15.73
CA PRO A 211 -38.97 9.47 -15.16
C PRO A 211 -39.00 9.44 -13.63
N GLY A 212 -38.02 8.78 -13.00
CA GLY A 212 -37.88 8.70 -11.54
C GLY A 212 -37.12 9.87 -10.90
N LEU A 213 -36.58 10.79 -11.71
CA LEU A 213 -35.89 11.98 -11.20
C LEU A 213 -36.81 13.20 -11.24
N ASP A 214 -36.97 13.86 -10.10
CA ASP A 214 -37.53 15.21 -10.10
C ASP A 214 -36.54 16.23 -10.70
N GLU A 215 -36.99 17.46 -10.93
CA GLU A 215 -36.19 18.51 -11.56
C GLU A 215 -34.90 18.82 -10.76
N SER A 216 -35.00 18.88 -9.44
CA SER A 216 -33.86 19.19 -8.57
C SER A 216 -32.82 18.07 -8.56
N MET A 217 -33.26 16.81 -8.46
CA MET A 217 -32.39 15.65 -8.53
C MET A 217 -31.71 15.55 -9.88
N ARG A 218 -32.44 15.81 -10.98
CA ARG A 218 -31.87 15.83 -12.34
C ARG A 218 -30.77 16.86 -12.48
N GLU A 219 -30.95 18.09 -11.95
CA GLU A 219 -29.91 19.11 -11.95
C GLU A 219 -28.66 18.71 -11.13
N ILE A 220 -28.82 17.95 -10.04
CA ILE A 220 -27.69 17.44 -9.26
C ILE A 220 -26.93 16.37 -10.06
N GLU A 221 -27.64 15.40 -10.64
CA GLU A 221 -27.02 14.33 -11.44
C GLU A 221 -26.28 14.88 -12.67
N LEU A 222 -26.85 15.87 -13.37
CA LEU A 222 -26.17 16.52 -14.49
C LEU A 222 -24.89 17.26 -14.07
N ARG A 223 -24.88 17.91 -12.89
CA ARG A 223 -23.67 18.53 -12.35
C ARG A 223 -22.61 17.51 -11.94
N ASN A 224 -23.02 16.39 -11.37
CA ASN A 224 -22.12 15.28 -11.04
C ASN A 224 -21.49 14.72 -12.31
N LEU A 225 -22.29 14.50 -13.37
CA LEU A 225 -21.80 14.03 -14.66
C LEU A 225 -20.79 15.00 -15.30
N GLU A 226 -21.02 16.32 -15.20
CA GLU A 226 -20.06 17.31 -15.71
C GLU A 226 -18.74 17.28 -14.91
N THR A 227 -18.82 17.04 -13.60
CA THR A 227 -17.63 16.84 -12.77
C THR A 227 -16.86 15.58 -13.19
N THR A 228 -17.57 14.51 -13.52
CA THR A 228 -16.98 13.29 -14.10
C THR A 228 -16.32 13.58 -15.45
N ARG A 229 -16.98 14.33 -16.35
CA ARG A 229 -16.39 14.75 -17.64
C ARG A 229 -15.08 15.49 -17.44
N GLU A 230 -15.05 16.48 -16.54
CA GLU A 230 -13.83 17.25 -16.25
C GLU A 230 -12.73 16.36 -15.63
N THR A 231 -13.10 15.36 -14.83
CA THR A 231 -12.17 14.38 -14.25
C THR A 231 -11.48 13.55 -15.35
N PHE A 232 -12.24 13.02 -16.31
CA PHE A 232 -11.67 12.33 -17.48
C PHE A 232 -10.85 13.26 -18.37
N ALA A 233 -11.33 14.48 -18.62
CA ALA A 233 -10.60 15.47 -19.43
C ALA A 233 -9.25 15.82 -18.80
N THR A 234 -9.20 15.96 -17.47
CA THR A 234 -7.96 16.24 -16.73
C THR A 234 -6.94 15.11 -16.85
N LEU A 235 -7.35 13.84 -16.94
CA LEU A 235 -6.43 12.72 -17.15
C LEU A 235 -5.64 12.86 -18.46
N LEU A 236 -6.29 13.36 -19.51
CA LEU A 236 -5.74 13.45 -20.87
C LEU A 236 -5.06 14.81 -21.15
N ASP A 237 -5.33 15.83 -20.34
CA ASP A 237 -4.73 17.17 -20.43
C ASP A 237 -3.47 17.28 -19.55
N ALA A 238 -2.31 17.40 -20.19
CA ALA A 238 -1.03 17.44 -19.49
C ALA A 238 -0.89 18.62 -18.52
N ASP A 239 -1.44 19.79 -18.86
CA ASP A 239 -1.32 21.00 -18.03
C ASP A 239 -2.25 20.93 -16.83
N LYS A 240 -3.49 20.46 -17.01
CA LYS A 240 -4.43 20.22 -15.91
C LYS A 240 -3.91 19.14 -14.96
N PHE A 241 -3.39 18.04 -15.50
CA PHE A 241 -2.82 16.96 -14.69
C PHE A 241 -1.60 17.44 -13.89
N ALA A 242 -0.70 18.22 -14.51
CA ALA A 242 0.45 18.80 -13.83
C ALA A 242 0.02 19.72 -12.66
N LYS A 243 -1.05 20.51 -12.83
CA LYS A 243 -1.62 21.34 -11.74
C LYS A 243 -2.14 20.49 -10.58
N GLN A 244 -2.87 19.41 -10.85
CA GLN A 244 -3.32 18.47 -9.82
C GLN A 244 -2.15 17.86 -9.06
N ARG A 245 -1.09 17.47 -9.77
CA ARG A 245 0.13 16.93 -9.17
C ARG A 245 0.83 17.94 -8.25
N MET A 246 0.97 19.19 -8.68
CA MET A 246 1.56 20.25 -7.86
C MET A 246 0.75 20.56 -6.60
N GLN A 247 -0.57 20.38 -6.64
CA GLN A 247 -1.46 20.54 -5.50
C GLN A 247 -1.45 19.32 -4.56
N GLY A 248 -0.77 18.23 -4.93
CA GLY A 248 -0.68 17.01 -4.16
C GLY A 248 -1.95 16.14 -4.21
N SER A 249 -2.89 16.41 -5.12
CA SER A 249 -4.10 15.59 -5.28
C SER A 249 -3.85 14.28 -6.02
N VAL A 250 -2.75 14.20 -6.78
CA VAL A 250 -2.24 13.00 -7.46
C VAL A 250 -0.72 12.96 -7.29
N ARG A 251 -0.14 11.78 -7.08
CA ARG A 251 1.32 11.60 -6.90
C ARG A 251 2.01 11.07 -8.15
N LEU A 252 1.41 10.09 -8.83
CA LEU A 252 1.91 9.48 -10.06
C LEU A 252 2.03 10.53 -11.17
N SER A 253 3.07 10.42 -12.00
CA SER A 253 3.10 11.11 -13.28
C SER A 253 1.95 10.70 -14.19
N GLN A 254 1.51 11.61 -15.05
CA GLN A 254 0.44 11.34 -16.02
C GLN A 254 0.74 10.09 -16.85
N LYS A 255 1.98 9.94 -17.32
CA LYS A 255 2.40 8.77 -18.11
C LYS A 255 2.26 7.46 -17.32
N ALA A 256 2.63 7.45 -16.05
CA ALA A 256 2.46 6.28 -15.19
C ALA A 256 0.98 5.96 -14.94
N MET A 257 0.16 7.00 -14.70
CA MET A 257 -1.30 6.88 -14.54
C MET A 257 -1.95 6.28 -15.80
N LEU A 258 -1.64 6.82 -16.97
CA LEU A 258 -2.13 6.33 -18.26
C LEU A 258 -1.74 4.86 -18.50
N SER A 259 -0.48 4.49 -18.27
CA SER A 259 -0.04 3.09 -18.35
C SER A 259 -0.80 2.18 -17.38
N ALA A 260 -1.09 2.65 -16.16
CA ALA A 260 -1.85 1.87 -15.19
C ALA A 260 -3.32 1.69 -15.62
N VAL A 261 -3.98 2.75 -16.13
CA VAL A 261 -5.32 2.64 -16.74
C VAL A 261 -5.32 1.61 -17.87
N PHE A 262 -4.34 1.67 -18.78
CA PHE A 262 -4.21 0.72 -19.89
C PHE A 262 -4.06 -0.73 -19.38
N ILE A 263 -3.18 -0.97 -18.39
CA ILE A 263 -3.02 -2.30 -17.78
C ILE A 263 -4.35 -2.81 -17.23
N PHE A 264 -5.10 -1.99 -16.51
CA PHE A 264 -6.37 -2.41 -15.90
C PHE A 264 -7.44 -2.73 -16.94
N LEU A 265 -7.52 -1.94 -18.02
CA LEU A 265 -8.47 -2.18 -19.13
C LEU A 265 -8.16 -3.47 -19.88
N TYR A 266 -6.88 -3.78 -20.10
CA TYR A 266 -6.43 -4.89 -20.95
C TYR A 266 -5.72 -6.02 -20.18
N ARG A 267 -5.94 -6.13 -18.87
CA ARG A 267 -5.31 -7.13 -17.98
C ARG A 267 -5.45 -8.59 -18.42
N ASP A 268 -6.41 -8.89 -19.28
CA ASP A 268 -6.65 -10.25 -19.77
C ASP A 268 -5.53 -10.72 -20.72
N TYR A 269 -4.83 -9.79 -21.39
CA TYR A 269 -3.70 -10.12 -22.26
C TYR A 269 -2.50 -10.63 -21.45
N PRO A 270 -1.84 -11.73 -21.86
CA PRO A 270 -0.73 -12.34 -21.13
C PRO A 270 0.36 -11.36 -20.68
N ALA A 271 0.78 -10.42 -21.55
CA ALA A 271 1.82 -9.43 -21.22
C ALA A 271 1.43 -8.48 -20.07
N LEU A 272 0.13 -8.30 -19.80
CA LEU A 272 -0.40 -7.35 -18.82
C LEU A 272 -0.88 -8.02 -17.53
N GLN A 273 -1.00 -9.35 -17.50
CA GLN A 273 -1.45 -10.09 -16.32
C GLN A 273 -0.53 -9.89 -15.11
N MET A 274 0.79 -10.02 -15.28
CA MET A 274 1.73 -9.78 -14.17
C MET A 274 1.78 -8.31 -13.75
N PRO A 275 1.85 -7.34 -14.67
CA PRO A 275 1.70 -5.95 -14.31
C PRO A 275 0.43 -5.64 -13.51
N PHE A 276 -0.71 -6.17 -13.95
CA PHE A 276 -1.98 -6.02 -13.23
C PHE A 276 -1.89 -6.58 -11.81
N LYS A 277 -1.41 -7.83 -11.64
CA LYS A 277 -1.27 -8.46 -10.32
C LYS A 277 -0.35 -7.67 -9.38
N ILE A 278 0.76 -7.11 -9.91
CA ILE A 278 1.67 -6.27 -9.12
C ILE A 278 0.93 -5.04 -8.61
N LEU A 279 0.22 -4.32 -9.49
CA LEU A 279 -0.54 -3.14 -9.10
C LEU A 279 -1.66 -3.48 -8.11
N SER A 280 -2.39 -4.58 -8.31
CA SER A 280 -3.39 -5.06 -7.36
C SER A 280 -2.80 -5.40 -6.00
N SER A 281 -1.60 -6.00 -5.96
CA SER A 281 -0.94 -6.35 -4.69
C SER A 281 -0.47 -5.10 -3.94
N LEU A 282 -0.07 -4.04 -4.64
CA LEU A 282 0.28 -2.75 -4.01
C LEU A 282 -0.95 -2.07 -3.40
N VAL A 283 -2.09 -2.13 -4.07
CA VAL A 283 -3.39 -1.71 -3.53
C VAL A 283 -3.72 -2.52 -2.27
N GLU A 284 -3.61 -3.84 -2.34
CA GLU A 284 -3.88 -4.73 -1.21
C GLU A 284 -2.94 -4.48 -0.01
N ILE A 285 -1.67 -4.16 -0.25
CA ILE A 285 -0.72 -3.78 0.82
C ILE A 285 -1.21 -2.56 1.59
N ASP A 286 -1.67 -1.53 0.89
CA ASP A 286 -2.22 -0.32 1.49
C ASP A 286 -3.51 -0.63 2.26
N GLU A 287 -4.43 -1.42 1.67
CA GLU A 287 -5.66 -1.86 2.35
C GLU A 287 -5.35 -2.58 3.65
N LYS A 288 -4.47 -3.58 3.63
CA LYS A 288 -4.14 -4.37 4.82
C LYS A 288 -3.43 -3.54 5.89
N PHE A 289 -2.53 -2.62 5.53
CA PHE A 289 -1.95 -1.71 6.54
C PHE A 289 -3.00 -0.77 7.13
N THR A 290 -3.90 -0.22 6.31
CA THR A 290 -5.01 0.60 6.79
C THR A 290 -5.93 -0.19 7.72
N THR A 291 -6.28 -1.44 7.36
CA THR A 291 -7.06 -2.35 8.21
C THR A 291 -6.34 -2.66 9.52
N TRP A 292 -5.04 -2.96 9.47
CA TRP A 292 -4.24 -3.22 10.67
C TRP A 292 -4.21 -1.98 11.59
N ARG A 293 -3.94 -0.78 11.04
CA ARG A 293 -3.96 0.48 11.82
C ARG A 293 -5.34 0.70 12.47
N PHE A 294 -6.42 0.43 11.74
CA PHE A 294 -7.78 0.58 12.24
C PHE A 294 -8.11 -0.43 13.34
N ARG A 295 -7.79 -1.71 13.13
CA ARG A 295 -7.98 -2.77 14.14
C ARG A 295 -7.15 -2.50 15.40
N HIS A 296 -5.90 -2.04 15.23
CA HIS A 296 -5.06 -1.60 16.33
C HIS A 296 -5.69 -0.42 17.07
N ALA A 297 -6.22 0.58 16.35
CA ALA A 297 -6.92 1.71 16.97
C ALA A 297 -8.14 1.25 17.78
N LEU A 298 -8.94 0.32 17.27
CA LEU A 298 -10.10 -0.23 17.99
C LEU A 298 -9.69 -1.00 19.24
N MET A 299 -8.67 -1.86 19.16
CA MET A 299 -8.10 -2.56 20.31
C MET A 299 -7.61 -1.56 21.37
N VAL A 300 -6.86 -0.54 20.96
CA VAL A 300 -6.40 0.52 21.87
C VAL A 300 -7.57 1.27 22.50
N HIS A 301 -8.67 1.50 21.78
CA HIS A 301 -9.86 2.13 22.36
C HIS A 301 -10.53 1.25 23.42
N ARG A 302 -10.59 -0.08 23.20
CA ARG A 302 -11.09 -1.03 24.20
C ARG A 302 -10.22 -1.03 25.47
N ILE A 303 -8.90 -0.96 25.31
CA ILE A 303 -7.95 -1.02 26.42
C ILE A 303 -7.81 0.32 27.16
N LEU A 304 -7.75 1.45 26.45
CA LEU A 304 -7.46 2.77 27.04
C LEU A 304 -8.67 3.71 27.12
N GLY A 305 -9.76 3.43 26.41
CA GLY A 305 -10.88 4.35 26.26
C GLY A 305 -10.42 5.68 25.63
N THR A 306 -10.58 6.78 26.38
CA THR A 306 -10.16 8.14 26.01
C THR A 306 -8.86 8.57 26.69
N LYS A 307 -8.20 7.69 27.44
CA LYS A 307 -6.94 8.01 28.12
C LYS A 307 -5.84 8.32 27.10
N ILE A 308 -4.96 9.25 27.46
CA ILE A 308 -3.75 9.57 26.69
C ILE A 308 -2.84 8.34 26.64
N GLY A 309 -2.27 8.06 25.46
CA GLY A 309 -1.34 6.95 25.28
C GLY A 309 -0.03 7.16 26.05
N THR A 310 0.70 6.11 26.37
CA THR A 310 2.02 6.20 27.06
C THR A 310 3.04 7.03 26.28
N GLY A 311 2.89 7.10 24.95
CA GLY A 311 3.69 7.95 24.07
C GLY A 311 3.29 9.43 24.10
N GLY A 312 2.14 9.83 24.65
CA GLY A 312 1.67 11.23 24.70
C GLY A 312 0.75 11.66 23.55
N SER A 313 0.30 10.75 22.68
CA SER A 313 -0.73 11.06 21.68
C SER A 313 -2.13 11.02 22.31
N SER A 314 -3.13 11.56 21.60
CA SER A 314 -4.55 11.45 21.96
C SER A 314 -5.11 10.01 21.89
N GLY A 315 -4.23 9.00 21.79
CA GLY A 315 -4.58 7.58 21.77
C GLY A 315 -5.32 7.21 20.50
N HIS A 316 -6.57 6.76 20.67
CA HIS A 316 -7.41 6.25 19.58
C HIS A 316 -7.65 7.28 18.46
N GLN A 317 -7.90 8.56 18.80
CA GLN A 317 -8.23 9.58 17.79
C GLN A 317 -7.07 9.81 16.82
N TYR A 318 -5.84 9.88 17.34
CA TYR A 318 -4.64 9.95 16.51
C TYR A 318 -4.50 8.71 15.62
N LEU A 319 -4.62 7.50 16.20
CA LEU A 319 -4.48 6.25 15.45
C LEU A 319 -5.53 6.11 14.34
N ARG A 320 -6.73 6.66 14.54
CA ARG A 320 -7.76 6.72 13.49
C ARG A 320 -7.44 7.75 12.41
N ALA A 321 -6.82 8.89 12.75
CA ALA A 321 -6.43 9.86 11.73
C ALA A 321 -5.33 9.33 10.79
N THR A 322 -4.46 8.43 11.28
CA THR A 322 -3.38 7.86 10.46
C THR A 322 -3.83 6.76 9.50
N THR A 323 -5.01 6.15 9.69
CA THR A 323 -5.51 5.09 8.79
C THR A 323 -5.74 5.60 7.38
N GLU A 324 -6.14 6.87 7.25
CA GLU A 324 -6.47 7.49 5.96
C GLU A 324 -5.28 8.24 5.37
N ARG A 325 -4.48 8.92 6.19
CA ARG A 325 -3.36 9.76 5.72
C ARG A 325 -2.14 8.97 5.27
N ASN A 326 -1.89 7.79 5.83
CA ASN A 326 -0.65 7.03 5.58
C ASN A 326 -0.81 6.00 4.45
N ARG A 327 -1.56 6.33 3.40
CA ARG A 327 -1.73 5.50 2.20
C ARG A 327 -0.74 5.91 1.12
N VAL A 328 -0.04 4.95 0.53
CA VAL A 328 1.05 5.22 -0.42
C VAL A 328 0.55 5.26 -1.86
N PHE A 329 -0.32 4.32 -2.22
CA PHE A 329 -0.77 4.03 -3.58
C PHE A 329 -2.20 4.51 -3.83
N VAL A 330 -2.63 5.62 -3.20
CA VAL A 330 -3.99 6.19 -3.34
C VAL A 330 -4.40 6.37 -4.80
N ASP A 331 -3.47 6.80 -5.65
CA ASP A 331 -3.69 6.96 -7.08
C ASP A 331 -4.14 5.65 -7.75
N LEU A 332 -3.62 4.50 -7.33
CA LEU A 332 -4.03 3.18 -7.85
C LEU A 332 -5.45 2.79 -7.42
N PHE A 333 -5.95 3.28 -6.28
CA PHE A 333 -7.37 3.12 -5.92
C PHE A 333 -8.25 4.02 -6.78
N ASN A 334 -7.81 5.26 -6.99
CA ASN A 334 -8.54 6.24 -7.80
C ASN A 334 -8.54 5.89 -9.30
N LEU A 335 -7.73 4.92 -9.75
CA LEU A 335 -7.78 4.39 -11.11
C LEU A 335 -9.16 3.89 -11.50
N ALA A 336 -9.95 3.37 -10.54
CA ALA A 336 -11.29 2.88 -10.80
C ALA A 336 -12.19 3.94 -11.45
N THR A 337 -11.96 5.22 -11.15
CA THR A 337 -12.65 6.37 -11.77
C THR A 337 -12.46 6.42 -13.28
N PHE A 338 -11.31 5.95 -13.78
CA PHE A 338 -10.94 6.00 -15.19
C PHE A 338 -11.18 4.67 -15.92
N LEU A 339 -11.84 3.70 -15.29
CA LEU A 339 -12.17 2.45 -15.96
C LEU A 339 -13.54 2.58 -16.64
N ILE A 340 -13.59 2.18 -17.90
CA ILE A 340 -14.81 2.17 -18.71
C ILE A 340 -15.26 0.73 -18.99
N PRO A 341 -16.56 0.49 -19.29
CA PRO A 341 -17.04 -0.84 -19.65
C PRO A 341 -16.24 -1.48 -20.79
N LYS A 342 -15.92 -2.77 -20.68
CA LYS A 342 -15.18 -3.52 -21.72
C LYS A 342 -15.85 -3.46 -23.10
N SER A 343 -17.18 -3.32 -23.13
CA SER A 343 -17.97 -3.23 -24.38
C SER A 343 -17.70 -1.95 -25.17
N ILE A 344 -17.24 -0.88 -24.51
CA ILE A 344 -16.96 0.41 -25.13
C ILE A 344 -15.47 0.76 -25.17
N ALA A 345 -14.63 0.02 -24.44
CA ALA A 345 -13.18 0.19 -24.50
C ALA A 345 -12.66 0.04 -25.95
N PRO A 346 -11.65 0.83 -26.36
CA PRO A 346 -11.11 0.77 -27.72
C PRO A 346 -10.69 -0.65 -28.14
N LYS A 347 -11.00 -1.05 -29.37
CA LYS A 347 -10.52 -2.33 -29.88
C LYS A 347 -9.08 -2.18 -30.32
N LEU A 348 -8.18 -2.92 -29.68
CA LEU A 348 -6.76 -2.88 -30.03
C LEU A 348 -6.54 -3.39 -31.47
N PRO A 349 -5.73 -2.70 -32.29
CA PRO A 349 -5.30 -3.19 -33.59
C PRO A 349 -4.49 -4.49 -33.48
N GLU A 350 -4.47 -5.29 -34.55
CA GLU A 350 -3.84 -6.60 -34.53
C GLU A 350 -2.33 -6.55 -34.22
N PHE A 351 -1.63 -5.53 -34.71
CA PHE A 351 -0.21 -5.35 -34.42
C PHE A 351 0.06 -5.07 -32.92
N VAL A 352 -0.89 -4.46 -32.21
CA VAL A 352 -0.80 -4.23 -30.76
C VAL A 352 -1.10 -5.52 -30.02
N LYS A 353 -2.15 -6.24 -30.42
CA LYS A 353 -2.51 -7.54 -29.82
C LYS A 353 -1.35 -8.52 -29.92
N ASN A 354 -0.69 -8.62 -31.08
CA ASN A 354 0.45 -9.51 -31.28
C ASN A 354 1.65 -9.19 -30.36
N GLN A 355 1.76 -7.97 -29.84
CA GLN A 355 2.79 -7.62 -28.85
C GLN A 355 2.38 -7.97 -27.41
N LEU A 356 1.09 -8.10 -27.15
CA LEU A 356 0.52 -8.35 -25.83
C LEU A 356 0.17 -9.83 -25.60
N ASP A 357 -0.06 -10.57 -26.68
CA ASP A 357 -0.51 -11.95 -26.67
C ASP A 357 0.65 -12.95 -26.82
N ILE A 358 0.40 -14.18 -26.40
CA ILE A 358 1.28 -15.33 -26.65
C ILE A 358 0.56 -16.17 -27.70
N VAL A 359 0.80 -15.86 -28.97
CA VAL A 359 0.15 -16.57 -30.07
C VAL A 359 0.81 -17.94 -30.26
N TYR A 360 0.04 -19.02 -30.06
CA TYR A 360 0.43 -20.35 -30.51
C TYR A 360 -0.05 -20.53 -31.95
N ASP A 361 0.84 -20.37 -32.92
CA ASP A 361 0.55 -20.69 -34.32
C ASP A 361 0.87 -22.18 -34.55
N ALA A 362 -0.18 -23.00 -34.68
CA ALA A 362 -0.04 -24.43 -34.94
C ALA A 362 0.58 -24.76 -36.31
N PHE A 363 0.81 -23.76 -37.18
CA PHE A 363 1.31 -23.93 -38.55
C PHE A 363 2.70 -23.34 -38.82
N GLN A 364 3.41 -22.88 -37.80
CA GLN A 364 4.84 -22.55 -37.95
C GLN A 364 5.70 -23.73 -37.46
N SER A 365 5.89 -24.70 -38.37
CA SER A 365 6.88 -25.80 -38.27
C SER A 365 8.02 -25.60 -39.25
#